data_AF-A0A5C7X557-F1
#
_entry.id   AF-A0A5C7X557-F1
#
_cell.length_a   1.000
_cell.length_b   1.000
_cell.length_c   1.000
_cell.angle_alpha   90.00
_cell.angle_beta   90.00
_cell.angle_gamma   90.00
#
_symmetry.space_group_name_H-M   'P 1'
#
loop_
_entity.id
_entity.type
_entity.pdbx_description
1 polymer ?
#
loop_
_entity_poly.entity_id
_entity_poly.type
_entity_poly.pdbx_seq_one_letter_code
_entity_poly.pdbx_strand_id
1 'polypeptide(L)'
;MRTTIDLPDDLHRIVTSLSRHTGRSLGQTVAELLRRGLAASEPANRVAEAPAVYSLHPQTGLPLVSSKQPITEDDVRALDDEP
;
A
#
# COMPACT_ATOMS: atom_id res chain seq x y z
N MET A 1 -13.44 -14.16 -17.05
CA MET A 1 -14.91 -14.07 -17.15
C MET A 1 -15.29 -12.60 -17.24
N ARG A 2 -16.33 -12.24 -18.01
CA ARG A 2 -16.84 -10.87 -18.10
C ARG A 2 -18.08 -10.76 -17.24
N THR A 3 -18.07 -9.84 -16.30
CA THR A 3 -19.14 -9.62 -15.33
C THR A 3 -19.53 -8.16 -15.35
N THR A 4 -20.82 -7.87 -15.29
CA THR A 4 -21.34 -6.51 -15.10
C THR A 4 -21.59 -6.32 -13.61
N ILE A 5 -21.11 -5.21 -13.06
CA ILE A 5 -21.29 -4.84 -11.65
C ILE A 5 -21.85 -3.43 -11.60
N ASP A 6 -22.74 -3.17 -10.65
CA ASP A 6 -23.17 -1.81 -10.33
C ASP A 6 -22.13 -1.18 -9.40
N LEU A 7 -21.56 -0.05 -9.83
CA LEU A 7 -20.53 0.67 -9.09
C LEU A 7 -21.04 2.07 -8.75
N PRO A 8 -21.03 2.48 -7.46
CA PRO A 8 -21.30 3.85 -7.06
C PRO A 8 -20.49 4.87 -7.86
N ASP A 9 -21.10 6.03 -8.17
CA ASP A 9 -20.51 7.03 -9.09
C ASP A 9 -19.16 7.58 -8.58
N ASP A 10 -19.03 7.75 -7.27
CA ASP A 10 -17.80 8.18 -6.61
C ASP A 10 -16.68 7.15 -6.81
N LEU A 11 -16.96 5.87 -6.62
CA LEU A 11 -16.00 4.78 -6.86
C LEU A 11 -15.65 4.68 -8.34
N HIS A 12 -16.63 4.82 -9.24
CA HIS A 12 -16.38 4.82 -10.68
C HIS A 12 -15.42 5.94 -11.09
N ARG A 13 -15.58 7.16 -10.55
CA ARG A 13 -14.67 8.29 -10.78
C ARG A 13 -13.26 8.00 -10.27
N ILE A 14 -13.13 7.49 -9.05
CA ILE A 14 -11.83 7.17 -8.43
C ILE A 14 -11.09 6.13 -9.28
N VAL A 15 -11.74 5.02 -9.60
CA VAL A 15 -11.13 3.93 -10.38
C VAL A 15 -10.75 4.42 -11.77
N THR A 16 -11.60 5.21 -12.43
CA THR A 16 -11.29 5.79 -13.75
C THR A 16 -10.05 6.68 -13.70
N SER A 17 -9.93 7.52 -12.67
CA SER A 17 -8.76 8.38 -12.48
C SER A 17 -7.49 7.55 -12.25
N LEU A 18 -7.58 6.51 -11.41
CA LEU A 18 -6.46 5.61 -11.12
C LEU A 18 -5.99 4.84 -12.36
N SER A 19 -6.92 4.33 -13.16
CA SER A 19 -6.62 3.63 -14.41
C SER A 19 -5.86 4.52 -15.39
N ARG A 20 -6.28 5.78 -15.54
CA ARG A 20 -5.59 6.77 -16.40
C ARG A 20 -4.20 7.09 -15.89
N HIS A 21 -4.06 7.32 -14.58
CA HIS A 21 -2.78 7.65 -13.97
C HIS A 21 -1.77 6.50 -14.10
N THR A 22 -2.22 5.25 -13.97
CA THR A 22 -1.37 4.06 -14.04
C THR A 22 -1.21 3.48 -15.45
N GLY A 23 -1.87 4.07 -16.47
CA GLY A 23 -1.85 3.57 -17.85
C GLY A 23 -2.48 2.19 -18.04
N ARG A 24 -3.37 1.76 -17.12
CA ARG A 24 -4.02 0.45 -17.14
C ARG A 24 -5.48 0.57 -17.59
N SER A 25 -6.06 -0.53 -18.07
CA SER A 25 -7.50 -0.56 -18.37
C SER A 25 -8.35 -0.51 -17.09
N LEU A 26 -9.60 -0.03 -17.22
CA LEU A 26 -10.55 0.03 -16.10
C LEU A 26 -10.77 -1.36 -15.47
N GLY A 27 -11.02 -2.38 -16.31
CA GLY A 27 -11.22 -3.76 -15.84
C GLY A 27 -10.00 -4.35 -15.13
N GLN A 28 -8.78 -4.04 -15.59
CA GLN A 28 -7.55 -4.48 -14.93
C GLN A 28 -7.37 -3.83 -13.56
N THR A 29 -7.67 -2.53 -13.47
CA THR A 29 -7.60 -1.76 -12.22
C THR A 29 -8.61 -2.27 -11.21
N VAL A 30 -9.87 -2.50 -11.63
CA VAL A 30 -10.91 -3.09 -10.78
C VAL A 30 -10.52 -4.48 -10.29
N ALA A 31 -10.00 -5.34 -11.17
CA ALA A 31 -9.59 -6.69 -10.79
C ALA A 31 -8.42 -6.69 -9.78
N GLU A 32 -7.48 -5.76 -9.93
CA GLU A 32 -6.40 -5.57 -8.96
C GLU A 32 -6.93 -5.09 -7.60
N LEU A 33 -7.78 -4.06 -7.58
CA LEU A 33 -8.34 -3.52 -6.34
C LEU A 33 -9.17 -4.57 -5.59
N LEU A 34 -9.96 -5.37 -6.31
CA LEU A 34 -10.71 -6.49 -5.72
C LEU A 34 -9.78 -7.53 -5.10
N ARG A 35 -8.70 -7.92 -5.80
CA ARG A 35 -7.70 -8.85 -5.23
C ARG A 35 -7.07 -8.29 -3.96
N ARG A 36 -6.67 -7.01 -3.96
CA ARG A 36 -6.09 -6.35 -2.77
C ARG A 36 -7.08 -6.30 -1.62
N GLY A 37 -8.34 -5.94 -1.88
CA GLY A 37 -9.39 -5.89 -0.85
C GLY A 37 -9.70 -7.26 -0.25
N LEU A 38 -9.75 -8.31 -1.08
CA LEU A 38 -9.96 -9.68 -0.61
C LEU A 38 -8.76 -10.21 0.19
N ALA A 39 -7.53 -9.91 -0.24
CA ALA A 39 -6.32 -10.26 0.49
C ALA A 39 -6.20 -9.51 1.84
N ALA A 40 -6.76 -8.30 1.94
CA ALA A 40 -6.80 -7.53 3.19
C ALA A 40 -7.82 -8.08 4.21
N SER A 41 -8.83 -8.82 3.76
CA SER A 41 -9.82 -9.47 4.63
C SER A 41 -9.32 -10.76 5.28
N GLU A 42 -8.22 -11.33 4.79
CA GLU A 42 -7.52 -12.37 5.53
C GLU A 42 -6.92 -11.74 6.80
N PRO A 43 -7.13 -12.32 8.00
CA PRO A 43 -6.55 -11.80 9.24
C PRO A 43 -5.01 -11.76 9.24
N ALA A 44 -4.37 -12.27 8.19
CA ALA A 44 -2.95 -12.14 7.90
C ALA A 44 -2.51 -10.71 7.55
N ASN A 45 -3.43 -9.77 7.26
CA ASN A 45 -3.06 -8.41 6.85
C ASN A 45 -3.89 -7.29 7.49
N ARG A 46 -4.51 -7.53 8.66
CA ARG A 46 -4.28 -6.52 9.69
C ARG A 46 -2.78 -6.54 9.85
N VAL A 47 -2.09 -5.47 9.47
CA VAL A 47 -0.83 -5.14 10.11
C VAL A 47 -1.20 -4.93 11.58
N ALA A 48 -1.38 -6.04 12.31
CA ALA A 48 -1.01 -6.09 13.70
C ALA A 48 0.48 -5.85 13.62
N GLU A 49 0.82 -4.57 13.56
CA GLU A 49 2.18 -4.11 13.70
C GLU A 49 2.71 -4.89 14.89
N ALA A 50 3.71 -5.74 14.66
CA ALA A 50 4.48 -6.28 15.77
C ALA A 50 4.80 -5.06 16.65
N PRO A 51 4.55 -5.13 17.98
CA PRO A 51 4.48 -3.95 18.85
C PRO A 51 5.55 -2.96 18.45
N ALA A 52 5.09 -1.81 17.92
CA ALA A 52 5.90 -0.88 17.15
C ALA A 52 7.29 -0.72 17.78
N VAL A 53 8.34 -1.13 17.06
CA VAL A 53 9.73 -0.82 17.46
C VAL A 53 10.03 0.68 17.22
N TYR A 54 9.03 1.44 16.80
CA TYR A 54 9.11 2.85 16.48
C TYR A 54 8.08 3.65 17.27
N SER A 55 8.41 4.92 17.54
CA SER A 55 7.50 5.89 18.16
C SER A 55 6.89 6.77 17.07
N LEU A 56 5.79 7.49 17.34
CA LEU A 56 5.31 8.52 16.40
C LEU A 56 5.84 9.89 16.80
N HIS A 57 6.31 10.67 15.82
CA HIS A 57 6.75 12.02 16.07
C HIS A 57 5.54 12.93 16.40
N PRO A 58 5.53 13.65 17.53
CA PRO A 58 4.32 14.28 18.08
C PRO A 58 3.75 15.41 17.22
N GLN A 59 4.56 16.06 16.38
CA GLN A 59 4.11 17.15 15.52
C GLN A 59 3.75 16.72 14.10
N THR A 60 4.36 15.65 13.58
CA THR A 60 4.23 15.26 12.17
C THR A 60 3.41 13.98 11.99
N GLY A 61 3.25 13.19 13.06
CA GLY A 61 2.56 11.89 13.00
C GLY A 61 3.34 10.81 12.23
N LEU A 62 4.60 11.08 11.87
CA LEU A 62 5.43 10.13 11.13
C LEU A 62 6.11 9.13 12.07
N PRO A 63 6.36 7.88 11.62
CA PRO A 63 7.18 6.91 12.33
C PRO A 63 8.60 7.43 12.63
N LEU A 64 9.04 7.24 13.87
CA LEU A 64 10.37 7.55 14.38
C LEU A 64 11.06 6.25 14.79
N VAL A 65 12.06 5.86 14.01
CA VAL A 65 12.89 4.67 14.24
C VAL A 65 14.24 5.12 14.79
N SER A 66 14.70 4.52 15.89
CA SER A 66 16.02 4.79 16.45
C SER A 66 16.94 3.58 16.32
N SER A 67 18.14 3.78 15.76
CA SER A 67 19.21 2.78 15.75
C SER A 67 20.24 3.08 16.84
N LYS A 68 20.82 2.02 17.43
CA LYS A 68 21.96 2.16 18.37
C LYS A 68 23.28 2.43 17.64
N GLN A 69 23.35 2.16 16.33
CA GLN A 69 24.51 2.37 15.48
C GLN A 69 24.19 3.44 14.43
N PRO A 70 25.16 4.29 14.05
CA PRO A 70 24.99 5.20 12.92
C PRO A 70 24.64 4.41 11.66
N ILE A 71 23.60 4.83 10.95
CA ILE A 71 23.28 4.27 9.63
C ILE A 71 24.22 4.94 8.63
N THR A 72 25.00 4.13 7.92
CA THR A 72 26.00 4.56 6.93
C THR A 72 25.51 4.32 5.50
N GLU A 73 26.21 4.90 4.52
CA GLU A 73 25.92 4.66 3.10
C GLU A 73 26.14 3.20 2.70
N ASP A 74 27.09 2.50 3.34
CA ASP A 74 27.32 1.07 3.10
C ASP A 74 26.14 0.22 3.59
N ASP A 75 25.52 0.59 4.72
CA ASP A 75 24.31 -0.07 5.22
C ASP A 75 23.15 0.09 4.23
N VAL A 76 22.99 1.28 3.65
CA VAL A 76 21.96 1.56 2.64
C VAL A 76 22.21 0.77 1.35
N ARG A 77 23.47 0.69 0.91
CA ARG A 77 23.86 -0.05 -0.31
C ARG A 77 23.66 -1.56 -0.18
N ALA A 78 23.77 -2.10 1.03
CA ALA A 78 23.61 -3.51 1.31
C ALA A 78 22.14 -3.96 1.35
N LEU A 79 21.18 -3.03 1.40
CA LEU A 79 19.77 -3.35 1.22
C LEU A 79 19.49 -3.58 -0.27
N ASP A 80 19.00 -4.78 -0.59
CA ASP A 80 18.41 -5.03 -1.90
C ASP A 80 17.11 -4.23 -2.01
N ASP A 81 17.04 -3.30 -2.96
CA ASP A 81 15.77 -2.72 -3.40
C ASP A 81 14.97 -3.84 -4.08
N GLU A 82 14.02 -4.43 -3.35
CA GLU A 82 13.10 -5.42 -3.91
C GLU A 82 12.32 -4.80 -5.10
N PRO A 83 12.30 -5.45 -6.28
CA PRO A 83 11.74 -4.88 -7.51
C PRO A 83 10.20 -4.84 -7.60
#